data_AF-A0A3A6FJX3-F1
#
_entry.id   AF-A0A3A6FJX3-F1
#
_cell.length_a   1.000
_cell.length_b   1.000
_cell.length_c   1.000
_cell.angle_alpha   90.00
_cell.angle_beta   90.00
_cell.angle_gamma   90.00
#
_symmetry.space_group_name_H-M   'P 1'
#
loop_
_entity.id
_entity.type
_entity.pdbx_description
1 polymer ?
#
loop_
_entity_poly.entity_id
_entity_poly.type
_entity_poly.pdbx_seq_one_letter_code
_entity_poly.pdbx_strand_id
1 'polypeptide(L)'
;MIINRLILKNFGKFQGKEIELKEGINILFGENESGKSTIHVFLQSMLFGMKRGKGKASKTDIYSRYMPWENGNWYEGSMVFTCGERTFRLERGFGKFAKAPTLVCETDGEMLSVEHGDLDMLLGGVTENVYENTVSVGQAKSRTEEGLLKEIRDYLSEFQGTGDFRFHPEQAVEILKKRRKELEQKERKALAEKETQERESALKIHLEEEEIENIQRKLKEKLSGDASVREVRERGKGKIILLAILLLAGAVLGVWVWKTPIMAIVLPLLLLGMYFGLSYLLSQKRKRDQQAAKKAKTEERRTLLKESLQERRMKLENLKEEAAERKHNYDTIEKIRKEIQAVSIAEAKIKEAAGNLQKLTGQKLQDEISEIFAQITGGKYKRVLLTENFEIYLDTGEKYLQLYQVSYGTAEQVYLALRLACTTILCQEEELPLIFDETFAMYDEKRLIQALKYISQRKSQVILFSSNKREIQALEKAGIPFSLSKLS
;
A
#
# COMPACT_ATOMS: atom_id res chain seq x y z
N MET A 1 -5.52 -31.51 -20.76
CA MET A 1 -5.83 -30.88 -22.06
C MET A 1 -5.09 -31.63 -23.15
N ILE A 2 -5.78 -31.97 -24.24
CA ILE A 2 -5.21 -32.57 -25.45
C ILE A 2 -5.55 -31.69 -26.64
N ILE A 3 -4.55 -31.18 -27.37
CA ILE A 3 -4.79 -30.47 -28.63
C ILE A 3 -5.06 -31.52 -29.71
N ASN A 4 -6.24 -31.48 -30.31
CA ASN A 4 -6.66 -32.45 -31.32
C ASN A 4 -6.33 -31.97 -32.73
N ARG A 5 -6.51 -30.68 -33.01
CA ARG A 5 -6.34 -30.14 -34.36
C ARG A 5 -5.93 -28.67 -34.36
N LEU A 6 -5.02 -28.33 -35.25
CA LEU A 6 -4.63 -26.96 -35.60
C LEU A 6 -5.10 -26.64 -37.01
N ILE A 7 -5.84 -25.54 -37.18
CA ILE A 7 -6.35 -25.06 -38.46
C ILE A 7 -5.77 -23.67 -38.70
N LEU A 8 -4.67 -23.60 -39.44
CA LEU A 8 -4.02 -22.37 -39.84
C LEU A 8 -4.70 -21.84 -41.11
N LYS A 9 -5.85 -21.15 -40.93
CA LYS A 9 -6.66 -20.60 -42.03
C LYS A 9 -5.85 -19.60 -42.87
N ASN A 10 -5.24 -18.60 -42.24
CA ASN A 10 -4.20 -17.77 -42.84
C ASN A 10 -3.25 -17.25 -41.75
N PHE A 11 -2.05 -17.82 -41.62
CA PHE A 11 -1.09 -17.48 -40.56
C PHE A 11 0.36 -17.69 -41.02
N GLY A 12 1.16 -16.62 -41.00
CA GLY A 12 2.53 -16.64 -41.53
C GLY A 12 2.58 -17.10 -42.98
N LYS A 13 3.30 -18.20 -43.24
CA LYS A 13 3.40 -18.80 -44.58
C LYS A 13 2.27 -19.80 -44.92
N PHE A 14 1.41 -20.16 -43.96
CA PHE A 14 0.40 -21.19 -44.16
C PHE A 14 -0.96 -20.57 -44.49
N GLN A 15 -1.61 -21.12 -45.52
CA GLN A 15 -2.99 -20.85 -45.90
C GLN A 15 -3.75 -22.18 -45.96
N GLY A 16 -4.83 -22.30 -45.19
CA GLY A 16 -5.67 -23.51 -45.14
C GLY A 16 -4.95 -24.78 -44.68
N LYS A 17 -3.90 -24.67 -43.86
CA LYS A 17 -3.16 -25.84 -43.37
C LYS A 17 -3.85 -26.42 -42.14
N GLU A 18 -4.22 -27.70 -42.21
CA GLU A 18 -4.69 -28.47 -41.07
C GLU A 18 -3.63 -29.46 -40.59
N ILE A 19 -3.50 -29.59 -39.27
CA ILE A 19 -2.60 -30.53 -38.61
C ILE A 19 -3.40 -31.24 -37.52
N GLU A 20 -3.52 -32.56 -37.64
CA GLU A 20 -4.10 -33.42 -36.61
C GLU A 20 -3.03 -33.84 -35.60
N LEU A 21 -3.41 -33.83 -34.33
CA LEU A 21 -2.57 -34.19 -33.20
C LEU A 21 -3.35 -35.18 -32.32
N LYS A 22 -2.64 -36.14 -31.74
CA LYS A 22 -3.21 -37.24 -30.96
C LYS A 22 -2.64 -37.23 -29.54
N GLU A 23 -3.24 -38.01 -28.66
CA GLU A 23 -2.61 -38.35 -27.40
C GLU A 23 -1.26 -39.04 -27.63
N GLY A 24 -0.34 -38.91 -26.68
CA GLY A 24 1.04 -39.38 -26.79
C GLY A 24 1.96 -38.43 -27.56
N ILE A 25 3.01 -38.98 -28.18
CA ILE A 25 4.03 -38.20 -28.87
C ILE A 25 3.59 -37.88 -30.31
N ASN A 26 3.64 -36.60 -30.68
CA ASN A 26 3.42 -36.10 -32.02
C ASN A 26 4.69 -35.42 -32.52
N ILE A 27 5.18 -35.82 -33.68
CA ILE A 27 6.38 -35.26 -34.30
C ILE A 27 5.95 -34.43 -35.50
N LEU A 28 6.22 -33.13 -35.43
CA LEU A 28 6.10 -32.19 -36.53
C LEU A 28 7.47 -32.07 -37.22
N PHE A 29 7.67 -32.91 -38.23
CA PHE A 29 8.95 -33.06 -38.92
C PHE A 29 9.01 -32.23 -40.20
N GLY A 30 10.07 -31.45 -40.38
CA GLY A 30 10.33 -30.75 -41.63
C GLY A 30 11.68 -30.04 -41.64
N GLU A 31 12.21 -29.75 -42.83
CA GLU A 31 13.49 -29.07 -42.99
C GLU A 31 13.47 -27.66 -42.38
N ASN A 32 14.62 -26.97 -42.36
CA ASN A 32 14.64 -25.56 -42.01
C ASN A 32 13.69 -24.79 -42.95
N GLU A 33 13.04 -23.75 -42.44
CA GLU A 33 12.06 -22.95 -43.19
C GLU A 33 10.74 -23.68 -43.57
N SER A 34 10.58 -24.96 -43.21
CA SER A 34 9.32 -25.71 -43.38
C SER A 34 8.13 -25.17 -42.57
N GLY A 35 8.35 -24.19 -41.68
CA GLY A 35 7.29 -23.51 -40.91
C GLY A 35 7.07 -24.02 -39.50
N LYS A 36 7.98 -24.84 -38.96
CA LYS A 36 7.95 -25.30 -37.55
C LYS A 36 7.72 -24.16 -36.57
N SER A 37 8.56 -23.12 -36.62
CA SER A 37 8.43 -21.94 -35.76
C SER A 37 7.13 -21.16 -36.00
N THR A 38 6.56 -21.20 -37.22
CA THR A 38 5.25 -20.60 -37.50
C THR A 38 4.13 -21.34 -36.78
N ILE A 39 4.17 -22.68 -36.76
CA ILE A 39 3.18 -23.51 -36.04
C ILE A 39 3.38 -23.39 -34.52
N HIS A 40 4.63 -23.33 -34.05
CA HIS A 40 4.94 -23.10 -32.64
C HIS A 40 4.36 -21.77 -32.15
N VAL A 41 4.58 -20.68 -32.89
CA VAL A 41 3.99 -19.38 -32.57
C VAL A 41 2.47 -19.37 -32.74
N PHE A 42 1.93 -20.12 -33.70
CA PHE A 42 0.49 -20.29 -33.86
C PHE A 42 -0.15 -20.91 -32.61
N LEU A 43 0.44 -21.98 -32.07
CA LEU A 43 -0.02 -22.62 -30.82
C LEU A 43 -0.13 -21.60 -29.69
N GLN A 44 0.96 -20.86 -29.42
CA GLN A 44 0.99 -19.85 -28.37
C GLN A 44 -0.03 -18.73 -28.63
N SER A 45 -0.09 -18.22 -29.86
CA SER A 45 -1.00 -17.14 -30.26
C SER A 45 -2.47 -17.54 -30.16
N MET A 46 -2.79 -18.82 -30.38
CA MET A 46 -4.14 -19.34 -30.20
C MET A 46 -4.53 -19.38 -28.72
N LEU A 47 -3.62 -19.74 -27.81
CA LEU A 47 -3.93 -19.80 -26.38
C LEU A 47 -4.02 -18.40 -25.77
N PHE A 48 -3.00 -17.56 -25.96
CA PHE A 48 -2.86 -16.29 -25.22
C PHE A 48 -3.15 -15.03 -26.05
N GLY A 49 -3.39 -15.19 -27.35
CA GLY A 49 -3.54 -14.06 -28.28
C GLY A 49 -2.20 -13.46 -28.70
N MET A 50 -2.24 -12.29 -29.36
CA MET A 50 -1.04 -11.54 -29.75
C MET A 50 -1.19 -10.07 -29.40
N LYS A 51 -0.15 -9.50 -28.80
CA LYS A 51 -0.05 -8.05 -28.55
C LYS A 51 0.57 -7.36 -29.76
N ARG A 52 -0.03 -6.25 -30.18
CA ARG A 52 0.49 -5.41 -31.27
C ARG A 52 1.36 -4.30 -30.68
N GLY A 53 2.63 -4.27 -31.09
CA GLY A 53 3.55 -3.19 -30.76
C GLY A 53 3.11 -1.88 -31.40
N LYS A 54 3.42 -0.75 -30.75
CA LYS A 54 3.22 0.60 -31.31
C LYS A 54 4.56 1.21 -31.73
N GLY A 55 4.57 2.01 -32.80
CA GLY A 55 5.76 2.74 -33.24
C GLY A 55 6.89 1.83 -33.73
N LYS A 56 8.15 2.15 -33.40
CA LYS A 56 9.31 1.36 -33.86
C LYS A 56 9.29 -0.11 -33.39
N ALA A 57 8.65 -0.38 -32.25
CA ALA A 57 8.51 -1.72 -31.70
C ALA A 57 7.61 -2.66 -32.54
N SER A 58 6.74 -2.10 -33.41
CA SER A 58 5.88 -2.92 -34.28
C SER A 58 6.66 -3.60 -35.40
N LYS A 59 7.87 -3.14 -35.75
CA LYS A 59 8.63 -3.75 -36.86
C LYS A 59 9.22 -5.11 -36.51
N THR A 60 9.37 -5.39 -35.23
CA THR A 60 10.01 -6.62 -34.72
C THR A 60 9.08 -7.47 -33.88
N ASP A 61 7.82 -7.05 -33.70
CA ASP A 61 6.85 -7.79 -32.91
C ASP A 61 6.40 -9.10 -33.60
N ILE A 62 5.95 -10.05 -32.77
CA ILE A 62 5.49 -11.37 -33.22
C ILE A 62 4.34 -11.19 -34.22
N TYR A 63 3.43 -10.25 -33.94
CA TYR A 63 2.31 -9.93 -34.80
C TYR A 63 2.75 -9.63 -36.24
N SER A 64 3.68 -8.69 -36.44
CA SER A 64 4.07 -8.26 -37.79
C SER A 64 4.94 -9.30 -38.49
N ARG A 65 5.74 -10.06 -37.74
CA ARG A 65 6.59 -11.13 -38.29
C ARG A 65 5.77 -12.27 -38.90
N TYR A 66 4.66 -12.65 -38.27
CA TYR A 66 3.80 -13.75 -38.71
C TYR A 66 2.53 -13.28 -39.41
N MET A 67 2.40 -11.98 -39.68
CA MET A 67 1.34 -11.47 -40.53
C MET A 67 1.46 -12.15 -41.92
N PRO A 68 0.34 -12.68 -42.46
CA PRO A 68 0.35 -13.32 -43.77
C PRO A 68 0.94 -12.44 -44.85
N TRP A 69 1.80 -13.03 -45.69
CA TRP A 69 2.47 -12.31 -46.78
C TRP A 69 1.47 -11.92 -47.88
N GLU A 70 0.49 -12.78 -48.10
CA GLU A 70 -0.64 -12.55 -48.99
C GLU A 70 -1.90 -12.31 -48.18
N ASN A 71 -2.71 -11.33 -48.59
CA ASN A 71 -3.98 -10.99 -47.94
C ASN A 71 -3.85 -10.72 -46.43
N GLY A 72 -2.90 -9.88 -45.99
CA GLY A 72 -2.64 -9.58 -44.57
C GLY A 72 -3.81 -8.98 -43.76
N ASN A 73 -4.93 -8.64 -44.41
CA ASN A 73 -6.18 -8.30 -43.73
C ASN A 73 -6.91 -9.55 -43.19
N TRP A 74 -6.70 -10.70 -43.82
CA TRP A 74 -7.22 -12.00 -43.42
C TRP A 74 -6.14 -12.72 -42.62
N TYR A 75 -6.21 -12.63 -41.29
CA TYR A 75 -5.22 -13.23 -40.39
C TYR A 75 -5.97 -13.95 -39.27
N GLU A 76 -6.09 -15.26 -39.38
CA GLU A 76 -6.98 -16.07 -38.52
C GLU A 76 -6.57 -17.53 -38.46
N GLY A 77 -7.06 -18.21 -37.43
CA GLY A 77 -6.99 -19.65 -37.33
C GLY A 77 -7.93 -20.21 -36.26
N SER A 78 -7.92 -21.52 -36.16
CA SER A 78 -8.74 -22.24 -35.19
C SER A 78 -7.95 -23.39 -34.58
N MET A 79 -8.29 -23.73 -33.34
CA MET A 79 -7.72 -24.83 -32.58
C MET A 79 -8.86 -25.64 -31.99
N VAL A 80 -8.78 -26.95 -32.11
CA VAL A 80 -9.69 -27.88 -31.43
C VAL A 80 -8.88 -28.62 -30.38
N PHE A 81 -9.37 -28.62 -29.14
CA PHE A 81 -8.73 -29.28 -28.02
C PHE A 81 -9.77 -29.89 -27.09
N THR A 82 -9.36 -30.88 -26.30
CA THR A 82 -10.19 -31.60 -25.35
C THR A 82 -9.69 -31.34 -23.93
N CYS A 83 -10.57 -30.91 -23.04
CA CYS A 83 -10.30 -30.79 -21.60
C CYS A 83 -11.34 -31.63 -20.84
N GLY A 84 -10.85 -32.55 -19.99
CA GLY A 84 -11.70 -33.60 -19.43
C GLY A 84 -12.40 -34.41 -20.52
N GLU A 85 -13.73 -34.50 -20.45
CA GLU A 85 -14.57 -35.22 -21.43
C GLU A 85 -15.16 -34.32 -22.52
N ARG A 86 -14.84 -33.01 -22.50
CA ARG A 86 -15.43 -32.02 -23.40
C ARG A 86 -14.44 -31.57 -24.45
N THR A 87 -14.93 -31.40 -25.67
CA THR A 87 -14.16 -30.88 -26.80
C THR A 87 -14.55 -29.42 -27.04
N PHE A 88 -13.54 -28.59 -27.24
CA PHE A 88 -13.67 -27.16 -27.43
C PHE A 88 -13.05 -26.74 -28.76
N ARG A 89 -13.72 -25.83 -29.45
CA ARG A 89 -13.19 -25.11 -30.61
C ARG A 89 -12.95 -23.66 -30.23
N LEU A 90 -11.70 -23.25 -30.37
CA LEU A 90 -11.28 -21.86 -30.26
C LEU A 90 -10.99 -21.31 -31.65
N GLU A 91 -11.71 -20.27 -32.07
CA GLU A 91 -11.38 -19.50 -33.26
C GLU A 91 -10.87 -18.11 -32.87
N ARG A 92 -9.77 -17.70 -33.51
CA ARG A 92 -9.21 -16.36 -33.31
C ARG A 92 -8.92 -15.71 -34.64
N GLY A 93 -9.34 -14.44 -34.75
CA GLY A 93 -8.80 -13.53 -35.74
C GLY A 93 -7.77 -12.60 -35.10
N PHE A 94 -6.68 -12.36 -35.80
CA PHE A 94 -5.59 -11.50 -35.37
C PHE A 94 -5.54 -10.19 -36.15
N GLY A 95 -6.18 -10.14 -37.32
CA GLY A 95 -6.22 -8.96 -38.18
C GLY A 95 -6.79 -7.71 -37.50
N LYS A 96 -6.52 -6.52 -38.05
CA LYS A 96 -6.98 -5.23 -37.49
C LYS A 96 -8.51 -5.14 -37.35
N PHE A 97 -9.24 -5.84 -38.21
CA PHE A 97 -10.71 -5.88 -38.23
C PHE A 97 -11.23 -7.29 -37.91
N ALA A 98 -10.42 -8.11 -37.24
CA ALA A 98 -10.82 -9.43 -36.80
C ALA A 98 -12.00 -9.35 -35.83
N LYS A 99 -12.88 -10.34 -35.90
CA LYS A 99 -13.88 -10.57 -34.86
C LYS A 99 -13.21 -10.95 -33.55
N ALA A 100 -13.90 -10.69 -32.44
CA ALA A 100 -13.51 -11.19 -31.12
C ALA A 100 -13.31 -12.72 -31.16
N PRO A 101 -12.39 -13.26 -30.35
CA PRO A 101 -12.18 -14.70 -30.27
C PRO A 101 -13.47 -15.41 -29.82
N THR A 102 -13.76 -16.54 -30.43
CA THR A 102 -14.93 -17.36 -30.11
C THR A 102 -14.49 -18.71 -29.56
N LEU A 103 -15.02 -19.10 -28.42
CA LEU A 103 -14.76 -20.38 -27.78
C LEU A 103 -16.09 -21.12 -27.65
N VAL A 104 -16.19 -22.31 -28.24
CA VAL A 104 -17.43 -23.11 -28.26
C VAL A 104 -17.11 -24.50 -27.76
N CYS A 105 -17.91 -25.02 -26.83
CA CYS A 105 -17.89 -26.44 -26.50
C CYS A 105 -18.65 -27.21 -27.58
N GLU A 106 -17.94 -28.03 -28.37
CA GLU A 106 -18.54 -28.84 -29.42
C GLU A 106 -19.39 -29.99 -28.86
N THR A 107 -19.21 -30.34 -27.59
CA THR A 107 -19.93 -31.44 -26.93
C THR A 107 -21.38 -31.08 -26.60
N ASP A 108 -21.66 -29.86 -26.14
CA ASP A 108 -22.99 -29.41 -25.73
C ASP A 108 -23.48 -28.14 -26.47
N GLY A 109 -22.62 -27.50 -27.27
CA GLY A 109 -22.93 -26.30 -28.03
C GLY A 109 -22.82 -24.99 -27.24
N GLU A 110 -22.36 -25.03 -25.99
CA GLU A 110 -22.21 -23.84 -25.14
C GLU A 110 -21.15 -22.88 -25.71
N MET A 111 -21.46 -21.59 -25.77
CA MET A 111 -20.50 -20.54 -26.11
C MET A 111 -19.90 -19.93 -24.84
N LEU A 112 -18.57 -19.96 -24.76
CA LEU A 112 -17.78 -19.46 -23.65
C LEU A 112 -17.13 -18.12 -24.00
N SER A 113 -16.97 -17.26 -23.00
CA SER A 113 -16.35 -15.96 -23.12
C SER A 113 -14.85 -16.02 -22.82
N VAL A 114 -14.06 -15.85 -23.89
CA VAL A 114 -12.61 -15.65 -23.75
C VAL A 114 -12.29 -14.35 -23.00
N GLU A 115 -13.10 -13.30 -23.17
CA GLU A 115 -12.89 -12.00 -22.50
C GLU A 115 -13.15 -12.03 -21.00
N HIS A 116 -14.03 -12.94 -20.53
CA HIS A 116 -14.33 -13.12 -19.11
C HIS A 116 -13.49 -14.22 -18.45
N GLY A 117 -12.51 -14.78 -19.18
CA GLY A 117 -11.51 -15.70 -18.62
C GLY A 117 -11.91 -17.17 -18.65
N ASP A 118 -12.95 -17.56 -19.41
CA ASP A 118 -13.33 -18.99 -19.50
C ASP A 118 -12.21 -19.83 -20.13
N LEU A 119 -11.46 -19.27 -21.09
CA LEU A 119 -10.27 -19.93 -21.63
C LEU A 119 -9.17 -20.08 -20.57
N ASP A 120 -8.96 -19.07 -19.72
CA ASP A 120 -7.97 -19.14 -18.64
C ASP A 120 -8.32 -20.27 -17.67
N MET A 121 -9.62 -20.49 -17.40
CA MET A 121 -10.08 -21.61 -16.59
C MET A 121 -9.80 -22.95 -17.25
N LEU A 122 -10.03 -23.08 -18.57
CA LEU A 122 -9.70 -24.30 -19.33
C LEU A 122 -8.20 -24.58 -19.39
N LEU A 123 -7.36 -23.57 -19.18
CA LEU A 123 -5.91 -23.68 -19.09
C LEU A 123 -5.41 -23.86 -17.65
N GLY A 124 -6.30 -23.98 -16.65
CA GLY A 124 -5.92 -24.13 -15.25
C GLY A 124 -5.22 -22.89 -14.67
N GLY A 125 -5.58 -21.69 -15.15
CA GLY A 125 -5.02 -20.41 -14.71
C GLY A 125 -3.59 -20.12 -15.22
N VAL A 126 -3.04 -20.99 -16.06
CA VAL A 126 -1.70 -20.86 -16.65
C VAL A 126 -1.60 -19.58 -17.48
N THR A 127 -0.59 -18.76 -17.20
CA THR A 127 -0.32 -17.53 -17.96
C THR A 127 0.57 -17.80 -19.17
N GLU A 128 0.67 -16.84 -20.09
CA GLU A 128 1.61 -16.90 -21.22
C GLU A 128 3.06 -17.10 -20.73
N ASN A 129 3.44 -16.48 -19.61
CA ASN A 129 4.78 -16.60 -19.04
C ASN A 129 5.04 -18.00 -18.47
N VAL A 130 4.10 -18.54 -17.67
CA VAL A 130 4.15 -19.94 -17.20
C VAL A 130 4.32 -20.88 -18.39
N TYR A 131 3.54 -20.67 -19.44
CA TYR A 131 3.54 -21.53 -20.61
C TYR A 131 4.88 -21.50 -21.35
N GLU A 132 5.44 -20.31 -21.61
CA GLU A 132 6.76 -20.18 -22.26
C GLU A 132 7.89 -20.78 -21.40
N ASN A 133 7.81 -20.62 -20.08
CA ASN A 133 8.84 -21.08 -19.18
C ASN A 133 8.78 -22.60 -18.91
N THR A 134 7.59 -23.20 -18.94
CA THR A 134 7.39 -24.60 -18.53
C THR A 134 6.88 -25.51 -19.65
N VAL A 135 5.77 -25.18 -20.29
CA VAL A 135 5.07 -26.04 -21.24
C VAL A 135 5.77 -26.08 -22.59
N SER A 136 6.27 -24.92 -23.04
CA SER A 136 6.95 -24.74 -24.32
C SER A 136 8.47 -24.67 -24.14
N VAL A 137 9.12 -25.82 -24.22
CA VAL A 137 10.55 -25.97 -24.02
C VAL A 137 11.29 -25.76 -25.35
N GLY A 138 11.79 -24.54 -25.59
CA GLY A 138 12.69 -24.27 -26.71
C GLY A 138 14.14 -24.72 -26.47
N GLN A 139 14.94 -24.75 -27.54
CA GLN A 139 16.40 -24.87 -27.44
C GLN A 139 16.97 -23.79 -26.49
N ALA A 140 17.99 -24.16 -25.70
CA ALA A 140 18.71 -23.21 -24.85
C ALA A 140 19.19 -22.01 -25.67
N LYS A 141 18.95 -20.79 -25.18
CA LYS A 141 19.26 -19.55 -25.92
C LYS A 141 20.76 -19.37 -26.09
N SER A 142 21.54 -19.81 -25.10
CA SER A 142 23.00 -19.78 -25.16
C SER A 142 23.59 -21.14 -25.54
N ARG A 143 24.48 -21.12 -26.54
CA ARG A 143 25.30 -22.28 -26.93
C ARG A 143 26.57 -22.44 -26.09
N THR A 144 26.86 -21.50 -25.19
CA THR A 144 28.02 -21.56 -24.28
C THR A 144 27.62 -22.10 -22.92
N GLU A 145 28.54 -22.78 -22.24
CA GLU A 145 28.35 -23.28 -20.88
C GLU A 145 27.97 -22.14 -19.93
N GLU A 146 28.75 -21.05 -19.87
CA GLU A 146 28.46 -19.91 -19.01
C GLU A 146 27.08 -19.29 -19.23
N GLY A 147 26.66 -19.18 -20.50
CA GLY A 147 25.35 -18.60 -20.81
C GLY A 147 24.19 -19.53 -20.43
N LEU A 148 24.35 -20.86 -20.55
CA LEU A 148 23.36 -21.82 -20.07
C LEU A 148 23.26 -21.79 -18.53
N LEU A 149 24.38 -21.69 -17.82
CA LEU A 149 24.39 -21.54 -16.36
C LEU A 149 23.66 -20.27 -15.91
N LYS A 150 23.87 -19.17 -16.63
CA LYS A 150 23.15 -17.93 -16.40
C LYS A 150 21.65 -18.10 -16.66
N GLU A 151 21.27 -18.73 -17.77
CA GLU A 151 19.87 -18.99 -18.11
C GLU A 151 19.16 -19.85 -17.04
N ILE A 152 19.82 -20.89 -16.52
CA ILE A 152 19.31 -21.71 -15.41
C ILE A 152 19.10 -20.86 -14.15
N ARG A 153 20.07 -19.99 -13.80
CA ARG A 153 19.96 -19.12 -12.61
C ARG A 153 18.85 -18.07 -12.76
N ASP A 154 18.77 -17.43 -13.92
CA ASP A 154 17.76 -16.41 -14.21
C ASP A 154 16.36 -17.06 -14.12
N TYR A 155 16.21 -18.27 -14.69
CA TYR A 155 14.97 -19.05 -14.64
C TYR A 155 14.56 -19.43 -13.20
N LEU A 156 15.50 -19.91 -12.39
CA LEU A 156 15.24 -20.24 -10.98
C LEU A 156 14.84 -19.01 -10.16
N SER A 157 15.48 -17.87 -10.45
CA SER A 157 15.19 -16.59 -9.79
C SER A 157 13.78 -16.11 -10.13
N GLU A 158 13.36 -16.27 -11.38
CA GLU A 158 12.01 -15.95 -11.84
C GLU A 158 10.96 -16.86 -11.18
N PHE A 159 11.25 -18.16 -11.09
CA PHE A 159 10.36 -19.16 -10.50
C PHE A 159 10.11 -18.98 -9.00
N GLN A 160 11.16 -18.69 -8.20
CA GLN A 160 11.00 -18.42 -6.76
C GLN A 160 10.53 -16.99 -6.47
N GLY A 161 10.76 -16.08 -7.42
CA GLY A 161 10.14 -14.77 -7.39
C GLY A 161 8.62 -14.86 -7.59
N THR A 162 8.01 -13.69 -7.68
CA THR A 162 6.59 -13.54 -7.97
C THR A 162 6.24 -13.81 -9.45
N GLY A 163 7.11 -14.50 -10.18
CA GLY A 163 7.09 -14.49 -11.65
C GLY A 163 5.81 -15.05 -12.26
N ASP A 164 5.13 -15.97 -11.56
CA ASP A 164 4.01 -16.70 -12.14
C ASP A 164 2.82 -16.97 -11.21
N PHE A 165 2.97 -16.76 -9.90
CA PHE A 165 1.79 -16.64 -9.06
C PHE A 165 1.20 -15.25 -9.34
N ARG A 166 -0.08 -15.18 -9.76
CA ARG A 166 -0.86 -13.93 -9.85
C ARG A 166 -0.77 -13.06 -8.57
N PHE A 167 -0.24 -13.62 -7.48
CA PHE A 167 0.05 -13.00 -6.21
C PHE A 167 1.53 -12.57 -6.10
N HIS A 168 1.78 -11.26 -6.09
CA HIS A 168 3.10 -10.66 -5.91
C HIS A 168 3.31 -10.16 -4.45
N PRO A 169 3.79 -10.99 -3.50
CA PRO A 169 3.92 -10.61 -2.10
C PRO A 169 4.77 -9.35 -1.86
N GLU A 170 5.83 -9.13 -2.64
CA GLU A 170 6.70 -7.95 -2.55
C GLU A 170 5.94 -6.68 -2.89
N GLN A 171 5.08 -6.72 -3.92
CA GLN A 171 4.23 -5.59 -4.28
C GLN A 171 3.18 -5.33 -3.19
N ALA A 172 2.58 -6.40 -2.63
CA ALA A 172 1.64 -6.28 -1.53
C ALA A 172 2.30 -5.65 -0.28
N VAL A 173 3.51 -6.09 0.07
CA VAL A 173 4.33 -5.51 1.14
C VAL A 173 4.63 -4.04 0.86
N GLU A 174 4.97 -3.67 -0.38
CA GLU A 174 5.27 -2.29 -0.73
C GLU A 174 4.03 -1.38 -0.65
N ILE A 175 2.86 -1.88 -1.07
CA ILE A 175 1.57 -1.19 -0.89
C ILE A 175 1.30 -0.95 0.59
N LEU A 176 1.48 -1.97 1.45
CA LEU A 176 1.29 -1.84 2.89
C LEU A 176 2.29 -0.89 3.54
N LYS A 177 3.57 -0.93 3.13
CA LYS A 177 4.60 0.03 3.59
C LYS A 177 4.23 1.46 3.22
N LYS A 178 3.77 1.69 1.99
CA LYS A 178 3.32 3.02 1.56
C LYS A 178 2.14 3.49 2.40
N ARG A 179 1.14 2.62 2.60
CA ARG A 179 -0.02 2.91 3.45
C ARG A 179 0.39 3.22 4.90
N ARG A 180 1.32 2.46 5.47
CA ARG A 180 1.84 2.70 6.82
C ARG A 180 2.48 4.09 6.92
N LYS A 181 3.37 4.44 5.98
CA LYS A 181 4.02 5.77 5.94
C LYS A 181 3.01 6.91 5.84
N GLU A 182 1.96 6.75 5.04
CA GLU A 182 0.89 7.74 4.93
C GLU A 182 0.15 7.93 6.27
N LEU A 183 -0.15 6.84 6.98
CA LEU A 183 -0.79 6.88 8.29
C LEU A 183 0.12 7.47 9.37
N GLU A 184 1.40 7.11 9.40
CA GLU A 184 2.40 7.70 10.30
C GLU A 184 2.54 9.21 10.07
N GLN A 185 2.49 9.66 8.81
CA GLN A 185 2.49 11.09 8.49
C GLN A 185 1.21 11.79 8.98
N LYS A 186 0.05 11.15 8.84
CA LYS A 186 -1.21 11.66 9.39
C LYS A 186 -1.18 11.76 10.92
N GLU A 187 -0.63 10.73 11.59
CA GLU A 187 -0.46 10.75 13.04
C GLU A 187 0.43 11.91 13.49
N ARG A 188 1.58 12.12 12.82
CA ARG A 188 2.48 13.24 13.12
C ARG A 188 1.80 14.59 12.94
N LYS A 189 1.02 14.77 11.87
CA LYS A 189 0.26 16.01 11.64
C LYS A 189 -0.80 16.23 12.72
N ALA A 190 -1.58 15.19 13.05
CA ALA A 190 -2.60 15.27 14.09
C ALA A 190 -2.00 15.56 15.48
N LEU A 191 -0.86 14.97 15.81
CA LEU A 191 -0.12 15.27 17.04
C LEU A 191 0.38 16.72 17.07
N ALA A 192 0.94 17.22 15.95
CA ALA A 192 1.41 18.60 15.87
C ALA A 192 0.26 19.61 15.98
N GLU A 193 -0.85 19.39 15.26
CA GLU A 193 -2.06 20.22 15.36
C GLU A 193 -2.64 20.22 16.78
N LYS A 194 -2.58 19.07 17.45
CA LYS A 194 -2.98 18.96 18.84
C LYS A 194 -2.08 19.79 19.75
N GLU A 195 -0.76 19.66 19.63
CA GLU A 195 0.19 20.44 20.43
C GLU A 195 0.03 21.95 20.22
N THR A 196 -0.22 22.40 18.99
CA THR A 196 -0.46 23.83 18.71
C THR A 196 -1.75 24.30 19.35
N GLN A 197 -2.84 23.53 19.25
CA GLN A 197 -4.11 23.86 19.90
C GLN A 197 -4.03 23.90 21.43
N GLU A 198 -3.30 22.95 22.05
CA GLU A 198 -3.07 22.94 23.49
C GLU A 198 -2.27 24.18 23.93
N ARG A 199 -1.23 24.56 23.18
CA ARG A 199 -0.45 25.79 23.45
C ARG A 199 -1.29 27.06 23.31
N GLU A 200 -2.11 27.18 22.26
CA GLU A 200 -2.99 28.33 22.07
C GLU A 200 -4.03 28.46 23.19
N SER A 201 -4.61 27.34 23.61
CA SER A 201 -5.59 27.31 24.70
C SER A 201 -4.93 27.67 26.03
N ALA A 202 -3.75 27.14 26.32
CA ALA A 202 -2.97 27.48 27.51
C ALA A 202 -2.59 28.97 27.53
N LEU A 203 -2.20 29.55 26.39
CA LEU A 203 -1.88 30.97 26.27
C LEU A 203 -3.11 31.85 26.55
N LYS A 204 -4.27 31.51 25.99
CA LYS A 204 -5.53 32.23 26.24
C LYS A 204 -5.94 32.19 27.72
N ILE A 205 -5.82 31.02 28.35
CA ILE A 205 -6.09 30.84 29.78
C ILE A 205 -5.13 31.71 30.61
N HIS A 206 -3.82 31.66 30.31
CA HIS A 206 -2.80 32.45 31.01
C HIS A 206 -3.03 33.95 30.89
N LEU A 207 -3.35 34.45 29.68
CA LEU A 207 -3.66 35.85 29.44
C LEU A 207 -4.88 36.31 30.26
N GLU A 208 -5.94 35.51 30.31
CA GLU A 208 -7.11 35.86 31.14
C GLU A 208 -6.83 35.78 32.64
N GLU A 209 -5.99 34.84 33.08
CA GLU A 209 -5.52 34.77 34.48
C GLU A 209 -4.73 36.03 34.88
N GLU A 210 -3.80 36.50 34.03
CA GLU A 210 -3.08 37.75 34.23
C GLU A 210 -4.02 38.97 34.28
N GLU A 211 -5.04 39.03 33.41
CA GLU A 211 -6.00 40.12 33.42
C GLU A 211 -6.87 40.14 34.68
N ILE A 212 -7.29 38.96 35.16
CA ILE A 212 -7.99 38.81 36.45
C ILE A 212 -7.09 39.28 37.60
N GLU A 213 -5.82 38.87 37.63
CA GLU A 213 -4.88 39.27 38.67
C GLU A 213 -4.65 40.79 38.67
N ASN A 214 -4.51 41.39 37.48
CA ASN A 214 -4.38 42.83 37.32
C ASN A 214 -5.61 43.60 37.84
N ILE A 215 -6.83 43.11 37.58
CA ILE A 215 -8.06 43.71 38.10
C ILE A 215 -8.15 43.54 39.63
N GLN A 216 -7.77 42.38 40.17
CA GLN A 216 -7.71 42.14 41.60
C GLN A 216 -6.72 43.07 42.30
N ARG A 217 -5.54 43.30 41.70
CA ARG A 217 -4.54 44.24 42.21
C ARG A 217 -5.09 45.67 42.26
N LYS A 218 -5.74 46.13 41.18
CA LYS A 218 -6.41 47.45 41.11
C LYS A 218 -7.53 47.59 42.15
N LEU A 219 -8.26 46.51 42.45
CA LEU A 219 -9.26 46.48 43.52
C LEU A 219 -8.61 46.59 44.90
N LYS A 220 -7.50 45.88 45.14
CA LYS A 220 -6.76 45.86 46.42
C LYS A 220 -6.07 47.18 46.74
N GLU A 221 -5.41 47.81 45.77
CA GLU A 221 -4.78 49.14 45.92
C GLU A 221 -5.81 50.24 46.28
N LYS A 222 -7.01 50.14 45.71
CA LYS A 222 -8.09 51.07 46.04
C LYS A 222 -8.71 50.81 47.40
N LEU A 223 -8.65 49.57 47.92
CA LEU A 223 -9.10 49.23 49.28
C LEU A 223 -8.11 49.76 50.34
N SER A 224 -6.81 49.62 50.11
CA SER A 224 -5.77 50.14 51.01
C SER A 224 -5.72 51.67 51.05
N GLY A 225 -5.95 52.34 49.91
CA GLY A 225 -6.06 53.81 49.85
C GLY A 225 -7.26 54.39 50.62
N ASP A 226 -8.34 53.63 50.84
CA ASP A 226 -9.50 54.06 51.64
C ASP A 226 -9.28 53.86 53.14
N ALA A 227 -8.48 52.85 53.53
CA ALA A 227 -8.13 52.56 54.92
C ALA A 227 -7.20 53.62 55.52
N SER A 228 -6.20 54.08 54.76
CA SER A 228 -5.28 55.14 55.20
C SER A 228 -5.97 56.50 55.37
N VAL A 229 -7.03 56.78 54.59
CA VAL A 229 -7.85 57.99 54.73
C VAL A 229 -8.77 57.93 55.95
N ARG A 230 -9.16 56.74 56.42
CA ARG A 230 -9.97 56.56 57.64
C ARG A 230 -9.16 56.83 58.91
N GLU A 231 -7.91 56.40 58.99
CA GLU A 231 -7.05 56.60 60.18
C GLU A 231 -6.73 58.09 60.45
N VAL A 232 -6.60 58.92 59.41
CA VAL A 232 -6.33 60.36 59.57
C VAL A 232 -7.53 61.13 60.15
N ARG A 233 -8.75 60.57 60.09
CA ARG A 233 -9.99 61.29 60.43
C ARG A 233 -10.35 61.28 61.91
N GLU A 234 -9.82 60.36 62.71
CA GLU A 234 -10.16 60.28 64.14
C GLU A 234 -9.56 61.40 64.99
N ARG A 235 -8.48 62.07 64.53
CA ARG A 235 -7.86 63.20 65.25
C ARG A 235 -8.65 64.53 65.22
N GLY A 236 -9.75 64.60 64.48
CA GLY A 236 -10.51 65.85 64.29
C GLY A 236 -11.66 66.09 65.29
N LYS A 237 -12.11 65.07 66.03
CA LYS A 237 -13.32 65.16 66.86
C LYS A 237 -13.15 66.00 68.14
N GLY A 238 -11.91 66.12 68.65
CA GLY A 238 -11.62 66.86 69.90
C GLY A 238 -11.84 68.38 69.82
N LYS A 239 -11.70 69.00 68.63
CA LYS A 239 -11.87 70.45 68.47
C LYS A 239 -13.33 70.92 68.46
N ILE A 240 -14.26 70.01 68.17
CA ILE A 240 -15.71 70.32 68.06
C ILE A 240 -16.34 70.41 69.46
N ILE A 241 -15.92 69.53 70.37
CA ILE A 241 -16.37 69.54 71.77
C ILE A 241 -15.87 70.82 72.48
N LEU A 242 -14.64 71.26 72.19
CA LEU A 242 -14.06 72.47 72.76
C LEU A 242 -14.79 73.76 72.33
N LEU A 243 -15.22 73.85 71.07
CA LEU A 243 -15.97 75.00 70.54
C LEU A 243 -17.42 75.05 71.06
N ALA A 244 -18.06 73.89 71.27
CA ALA A 244 -19.37 73.82 71.91
C ALA A 244 -19.33 74.23 73.39
N ILE A 245 -18.27 73.86 74.12
CA ILE A 245 -18.05 74.27 75.52
C ILE A 245 -17.83 75.80 75.61
N LEU A 246 -17.09 76.40 74.67
CA LEU A 246 -16.86 77.85 74.62
C LEU A 246 -18.14 78.66 74.33
N LEU A 247 -19.02 78.15 73.46
CA LEU A 247 -20.32 78.78 73.18
C LEU A 247 -21.28 78.68 74.37
N LEU A 248 -21.27 77.55 75.10
CA LEU A 248 -22.02 77.38 76.34
C LEU A 248 -21.51 78.32 77.45
N ALA A 249 -20.19 78.49 77.58
CA ALA A 249 -19.60 79.44 78.51
C ALA A 249 -19.97 80.90 78.19
N GLY A 250 -20.03 81.26 76.90
CA GLY A 250 -20.49 82.58 76.45
C GLY A 250 -21.98 82.84 76.74
N ALA A 251 -22.84 81.82 76.61
CA ALA A 251 -24.27 81.95 76.90
C ALA A 251 -24.56 82.15 78.41
N VAL A 252 -23.78 81.50 79.28
CA VAL A 252 -23.93 81.65 80.75
C VAL A 252 -23.46 83.04 81.21
N LEU A 253 -22.42 83.61 80.59
CA LEU A 253 -21.96 84.97 80.88
C LEU A 253 -22.91 86.06 80.37
N GLY A 254 -23.67 85.79 79.31
CA GLY A 254 -24.63 86.73 78.72
C GLY A 254 -25.82 87.08 79.62
N VAL A 255 -26.19 86.21 80.57
CA VAL A 255 -27.35 86.42 81.45
C VAL A 255 -27.05 87.40 82.61
N TRP A 256 -25.78 87.64 82.94
CA TRP A 256 -25.39 88.47 84.10
C TRP A 256 -25.11 89.95 83.78
N VAL A 257 -25.02 90.35 82.50
CA VAL A 257 -24.41 91.64 82.08
C VAL A 257 -25.38 92.61 81.36
N TRP A 258 -26.70 92.42 81.48
CA TRP A 258 -27.71 93.16 80.69
C TRP A 258 -27.86 94.68 81.04
N LYS A 259 -27.12 95.25 82.01
CA LYS A 259 -27.23 96.68 82.38
C LYS A 259 -25.99 97.54 82.09
N THR A 260 -25.08 97.11 81.21
CA THR A 260 -23.84 97.86 80.91
C THR A 260 -23.68 98.17 79.41
N PRO A 261 -23.01 99.29 79.02
CA PRO A 261 -22.77 99.66 77.62
C PRO A 261 -21.86 98.68 76.85
N ILE A 262 -21.36 97.64 77.51
CA ILE A 262 -20.49 96.59 76.97
C ILE A 262 -21.22 95.75 75.89
N MET A 263 -22.56 95.69 75.94
CA MET A 263 -23.38 94.95 74.96
C MET A 263 -23.27 95.47 73.51
N ALA A 264 -22.93 96.75 73.29
CA ALA A 264 -22.73 97.29 71.95
C ALA A 264 -21.49 96.72 71.24
N ILE A 265 -20.53 96.15 72.00
CA ILE A 265 -19.32 95.50 71.49
C ILE A 265 -19.53 93.96 71.40
N VAL A 266 -20.27 93.39 72.35
CA VAL A 266 -20.50 91.94 72.44
C VAL A 266 -21.45 91.42 71.36
N LEU A 267 -22.48 92.19 70.99
CA LEU A 267 -23.47 91.77 69.99
C LEU A 267 -22.90 91.69 68.56
N PRO A 268 -22.08 92.65 68.08
CA PRO A 268 -21.36 92.51 66.80
C PRO A 268 -20.38 91.33 66.81
N LEU A 269 -19.70 91.07 67.92
CA LEU A 269 -18.79 89.93 68.10
C LEU A 269 -19.53 88.58 68.04
N LEU A 270 -20.72 88.50 68.63
CA LEU A 270 -21.61 87.32 68.54
C LEU A 270 -22.14 87.12 67.12
N LEU A 271 -22.55 88.19 66.43
CA LEU A 271 -22.98 88.13 65.03
C LEU A 271 -21.82 87.73 64.10
N LEU A 272 -20.60 88.21 64.36
CA LEU A 272 -19.38 87.80 63.64
C LEU A 272 -19.07 86.32 63.90
N GLY A 273 -19.14 85.88 65.16
CA GLY A 273 -18.96 84.48 65.55
C GLY A 273 -20.01 83.57 64.91
N MET A 274 -21.26 84.03 64.81
CA MET A 274 -22.35 83.31 64.16
C MET A 274 -22.20 83.29 62.63
N TYR A 275 -21.74 84.38 61.99
CA TYR A 275 -21.41 84.43 60.56
C TYR A 275 -20.22 83.52 60.21
N PHE A 276 -19.16 83.54 61.02
CA PHE A 276 -18.03 82.60 60.89
C PHE A 276 -18.46 81.15 61.15
N GLY A 277 -19.38 80.92 62.09
CA GLY A 277 -19.97 79.61 62.35
C GLY A 277 -20.81 79.08 61.18
N LEU A 278 -21.69 79.91 60.60
CA LEU A 278 -22.53 79.57 59.45
C LEU A 278 -21.71 79.36 58.17
N SER A 279 -20.73 80.23 57.90
CA SER A 279 -19.82 80.08 56.76
C SER A 279 -18.92 78.84 56.92
N TYR A 280 -18.49 78.51 58.14
CA TYR A 280 -17.77 77.27 58.44
C TYR A 280 -18.66 76.02 58.25
N LEU A 281 -19.92 76.05 58.71
CA LEU A 281 -20.90 74.97 58.52
C LEU A 281 -21.22 74.74 57.03
N LEU A 282 -21.43 75.81 56.26
CA LEU A 282 -21.63 75.74 54.80
C LEU A 282 -20.38 75.22 54.07
N SER A 283 -19.18 75.61 54.53
CA SER A 283 -17.92 75.08 53.99
C SER A 283 -17.75 73.58 54.30
N GLN A 284 -18.17 73.12 55.48
CA GLN A 284 -18.20 71.70 55.83
C GLN A 284 -19.24 70.94 55.01
N LYS A 285 -20.43 71.50 54.77
CA LYS A 285 -21.46 70.87 53.93
C LYS A 285 -20.96 70.71 52.49
N ARG A 286 -20.38 71.75 51.88
CA ARG A 286 -19.73 71.66 50.55
C ARG A 286 -18.60 70.62 50.52
N LYS A 287 -17.76 70.55 51.56
CA LYS A 287 -16.72 69.51 51.69
C LYS A 287 -17.31 68.10 51.85
N ARG A 288 -18.42 67.94 52.58
CA ARG A 288 -19.15 66.67 52.74
C ARG A 288 -19.79 66.23 51.44
N ASP A 289 -20.41 67.14 50.69
CA ASP A 289 -21.04 66.85 49.40
C ASP A 289 -19.99 66.49 48.33
N GLN A 290 -18.86 67.21 48.30
CA GLN A 290 -17.71 66.84 47.45
C GLN A 290 -17.08 65.49 47.85
N GLN A 291 -17.01 65.18 49.15
CA GLN A 291 -16.55 63.87 49.63
C GLN A 291 -17.54 62.75 49.30
N ALA A 292 -18.85 63.01 49.42
CA ALA A 292 -19.90 62.06 49.08
C ALA A 292 -19.90 61.76 47.57
N ALA A 293 -19.78 62.79 46.73
CA ALA A 293 -19.65 62.63 45.27
C ALA A 293 -18.36 61.88 44.87
N LYS A 294 -17.22 62.16 45.51
CA LYS A 294 -15.97 61.40 45.29
C LYS A 294 -16.08 59.94 45.73
N LYS A 295 -16.77 59.68 46.85
CA LYS A 295 -17.02 58.31 47.33
C LYS A 295 -17.95 57.55 46.39
N ALA A 296 -19.07 58.15 46.00
CA ALA A 296 -20.02 57.55 45.06
C ALA A 296 -19.34 57.19 43.73
N LYS A 297 -18.54 58.09 43.15
CA LYS A 297 -17.77 57.82 41.92
C LYS A 297 -16.72 56.71 42.09
N THR A 298 -16.15 56.58 43.29
CA THR A 298 -15.17 55.52 43.59
C THR A 298 -15.86 54.17 43.78
N GLU A 299 -17.06 54.18 44.36
CA GLU A 299 -17.90 53.02 44.62
C GLU A 299 -18.50 52.47 43.31
N GLU A 300 -19.04 53.34 42.45
CA GLU A 300 -19.49 53.00 41.09
C GLU A 300 -18.35 52.41 40.24
N ARG A 301 -17.14 52.97 40.34
CA ARG A 301 -15.98 52.40 39.63
C ARG A 301 -15.51 51.08 40.24
N ARG A 302 -15.84 50.77 41.50
CA ARG A 302 -15.57 49.47 42.13
C ARG A 302 -16.61 48.43 41.72
N THR A 303 -17.89 48.80 41.60
CA THR A 303 -18.93 47.89 41.11
C THR A 303 -18.62 47.46 39.69
N LEU A 304 -18.28 48.39 38.80
CA LEU A 304 -17.85 48.10 37.42
C LEU A 304 -16.62 47.16 37.36
N LEU A 305 -15.63 47.35 38.24
CA LEU A 305 -14.46 46.48 38.30
C LEU A 305 -14.80 45.07 38.83
N LYS A 306 -15.76 44.95 39.74
CA LYS A 306 -16.23 43.65 40.25
C LYS A 306 -17.04 42.90 39.20
N GLU A 307 -17.89 43.60 38.46
CA GLU A 307 -18.66 43.04 37.33
C GLU A 307 -17.71 42.54 36.24
N SER A 308 -16.73 43.37 35.83
CA SER A 308 -15.71 42.97 34.86
C SER A 308 -14.88 41.78 35.33
N LEU A 309 -14.57 41.68 36.63
CA LEU A 309 -13.87 40.53 37.20
C LEU A 309 -14.73 39.27 37.19
N GLN A 310 -16.04 39.39 37.43
CA GLN A 310 -16.97 38.26 37.37
C GLN A 310 -17.15 37.75 35.94
N GLU A 311 -17.28 38.65 34.97
CA GLU A 311 -17.35 38.32 33.55
C GLU A 311 -16.09 37.59 33.07
N ARG A 312 -14.90 38.10 33.43
CA ARG A 312 -13.63 37.45 33.08
C ARG A 312 -13.44 36.10 33.75
N ARG A 313 -13.91 35.94 35.01
CA ARG A 313 -13.90 34.64 35.69
C ARG A 313 -14.78 33.61 34.98
N MET A 314 -15.97 34.02 34.55
CA MET A 314 -16.87 33.16 33.78
C MET A 314 -16.22 32.77 32.45
N LYS A 315 -15.57 33.72 31.77
CA LYS A 315 -14.82 33.47 30.55
C LYS A 315 -13.65 32.49 30.76
N LEU A 316 -12.92 32.61 31.88
CA LEU A 316 -11.84 31.69 32.23
C LEU A 316 -12.35 30.27 32.48
N GLU A 317 -13.46 30.11 33.20
CA GLU A 317 -14.09 28.80 33.43
C GLU A 317 -14.51 28.17 32.10
N ASN A 318 -15.20 28.91 31.23
CA ASN A 318 -15.57 28.42 29.90
C ASN A 318 -14.35 27.98 29.07
N LEU A 319 -13.26 28.77 29.07
CA LEU A 319 -12.02 28.41 28.37
C LEU A 319 -11.37 27.14 28.94
N LYS A 320 -11.43 26.94 30.26
CA LYS A 320 -10.92 25.73 30.92
C LYS A 320 -11.77 24.51 30.58
N GLU A 321 -13.10 24.66 30.54
CA GLU A 321 -14.04 23.60 30.17
C GLU A 321 -13.86 23.20 28.70
N GLU A 322 -13.78 24.16 27.77
CA GLU A 322 -13.50 23.90 26.36
C GLU A 322 -12.16 23.18 26.13
N ALA A 323 -11.13 23.48 26.94
CA ALA A 323 -9.84 22.81 26.88
C ALA A 323 -9.92 21.37 27.42
N ALA A 324 -10.75 21.13 28.45
CA ALA A 324 -10.98 19.81 29.02
C ALA A 324 -11.75 18.89 28.04
N GLU A 325 -12.80 19.39 27.40
CA GLU A 325 -13.58 18.63 26.40
C GLU A 325 -12.72 18.26 25.18
N ARG A 326 -11.90 19.19 24.69
CA ARG A 326 -10.98 18.93 23.57
C ARG A 326 -9.93 17.88 23.89
N LYS A 327 -9.54 17.78 25.16
CA LYS A 327 -8.65 16.71 25.61
C LYS A 327 -9.27 15.35 25.30
N HIS A 328 -10.58 15.15 25.44
CA HIS A 328 -11.24 13.87 25.15
C HIS A 328 -11.27 13.43 23.68
N ASN A 329 -10.91 14.29 22.71
CA ASN A 329 -10.84 13.95 21.27
C ASN A 329 -9.63 13.06 20.88
N TYR A 330 -9.07 12.27 21.82
CA TYR A 330 -7.98 11.31 21.60
C TYR A 330 -8.34 10.18 20.62
N ASP A 331 -9.64 9.95 20.41
CA ASP A 331 -10.19 8.87 19.60
C ASP A 331 -9.62 8.83 18.17
N THR A 332 -9.35 9.99 17.57
CA THR A 332 -8.84 10.05 16.19
C THR A 332 -7.39 9.58 16.11
N ILE A 333 -6.54 10.00 17.04
CA ILE A 333 -5.14 9.56 17.10
C ILE A 333 -5.07 8.08 17.46
N GLU A 334 -5.91 7.63 18.40
CA GLU A 334 -5.99 6.21 18.76
C GLU A 334 -6.45 5.34 17.58
N LYS A 335 -7.44 5.79 16.81
CA LYS A 335 -7.89 5.11 15.58
C LYS A 335 -6.75 5.01 14.56
N ILE A 336 -6.02 6.10 14.32
CA ILE A 336 -4.87 6.09 13.40
C ILE A 336 -3.79 5.11 13.90
N ARG A 337 -3.48 5.09 15.21
CA ARG A 337 -2.54 4.12 15.79
C ARG A 337 -2.99 2.68 15.61
N LYS A 338 -4.27 2.40 15.83
CA LYS A 338 -4.86 1.06 15.58
C LYS A 338 -4.72 0.67 14.11
N GLU A 339 -4.96 1.58 13.18
CA GLU A 339 -4.73 1.33 11.75
C GLU A 339 -3.26 1.07 11.43
N ILE A 340 -2.32 1.87 11.96
CA ILE A 340 -0.87 1.66 11.78
C ILE A 340 -0.46 0.27 12.29
N GLN A 341 -0.97 -0.12 13.47
CA GLN A 341 -0.70 -1.42 14.05
C GLN A 341 -1.26 -2.55 13.17
N ALA A 342 -2.51 -2.42 12.71
CA ALA A 342 -3.14 -3.39 11.83
C ALA A 342 -2.36 -3.58 10.51
N VAL A 343 -1.97 -2.47 9.87
CA VAL A 343 -1.16 -2.51 8.63
C VAL A 343 0.21 -3.13 8.88
N SER A 344 0.85 -2.83 10.03
CA SER A 344 2.16 -3.40 10.38
C SER A 344 2.09 -4.91 10.62
N ILE A 345 1.02 -5.38 11.27
CA ILE A 345 0.76 -6.82 11.45
C ILE A 345 0.53 -7.48 10.09
N ALA A 346 -0.28 -6.86 9.23
CA ALA A 346 -0.52 -7.38 7.88
C ALA A 346 0.78 -7.48 7.07
N GLU A 347 1.65 -6.45 7.10
CA GLU A 347 2.94 -6.47 6.43
C GLU A 347 3.82 -7.62 6.93
N ALA A 348 3.94 -7.78 8.24
CA ALA A 348 4.73 -8.85 8.85
C ALA A 348 4.20 -10.24 8.47
N LYS A 349 2.87 -10.42 8.50
CA LYS A 349 2.22 -11.70 8.17
C LYS A 349 2.33 -12.07 6.70
N ILE A 350 2.18 -11.11 5.78
CA ILE A 350 2.40 -11.35 4.35
C ILE A 350 3.85 -11.73 4.09
N LYS A 351 4.81 -11.03 4.72
CA LYS A 351 6.23 -11.33 4.58
C LYS A 351 6.58 -12.73 5.10
N GLU A 352 6.04 -13.10 6.25
CA GLU A 352 6.19 -14.44 6.83
C GLU A 352 5.59 -15.52 5.90
N ALA A 353 4.37 -15.30 5.41
CA ALA A 353 3.70 -16.23 4.50
C ALA A 353 4.47 -16.39 3.18
N ALA A 354 4.99 -15.30 2.61
CA ALA A 354 5.80 -15.33 1.40
C ALA A 354 7.10 -16.12 1.59
N GLY A 355 7.81 -15.92 2.70
CA GLY A 355 9.02 -16.67 3.02
C GLY A 355 8.75 -18.17 3.21
N ASN A 356 7.64 -18.52 3.88
CA ASN A 356 7.21 -19.91 4.03
C ASN A 356 6.85 -20.55 2.68
N LEU A 357 6.14 -19.82 1.81
CA LEU A 357 5.79 -20.27 0.47
C LEU A 357 7.05 -20.54 -0.36
N GLN A 358 8.01 -19.61 -0.38
CA GLN A 358 9.28 -19.79 -1.11
C GLN A 358 10.03 -21.03 -0.65
N LYS A 359 10.10 -21.27 0.68
CA LYS A 359 10.76 -22.45 1.23
C LYS A 359 10.07 -23.76 0.83
N LEU A 360 8.74 -23.81 0.94
CA LEU A 360 7.95 -24.99 0.56
C LEU A 360 8.06 -25.28 -0.94
N THR A 361 7.92 -24.25 -1.78
CA THR A 361 8.02 -24.36 -3.23
C THR A 361 9.45 -24.74 -3.66
N GLY A 362 10.47 -24.18 -3.03
CA GLY A 362 11.87 -24.55 -3.28
C GLY A 362 12.18 -26.00 -2.93
N GLN A 363 11.64 -26.51 -1.82
CA GLN A 363 11.81 -27.91 -1.44
C GLN A 363 11.09 -28.85 -2.43
N LYS A 364 9.83 -28.56 -2.76
CA LYS A 364 9.09 -29.31 -3.80
C LYS A 364 9.84 -29.32 -5.13
N LEU A 365 10.36 -28.17 -5.55
CA LEU A 365 11.14 -28.06 -6.77
C LEU A 365 12.38 -28.95 -6.74
N GLN A 366 13.14 -28.92 -5.64
CA GLN A 366 14.34 -29.74 -5.51
C GLN A 366 14.02 -31.24 -5.58
N ASP A 367 12.95 -31.66 -4.93
CA ASP A 367 12.53 -33.06 -4.90
C ASP A 367 12.08 -33.54 -6.30
N GLU A 368 11.26 -32.74 -7.00
CA GLU A 368 10.82 -33.02 -8.37
C GLU A 368 12.00 -33.06 -9.36
N ILE A 369 12.90 -32.07 -9.31
CA ILE A 369 14.10 -32.07 -10.16
C ILE A 369 14.97 -33.29 -9.89
N SER A 370 15.14 -33.68 -8.61
CA SER A 370 15.92 -34.85 -8.24
C SER A 370 15.33 -36.13 -8.83
N GLU A 371 14.01 -36.32 -8.73
CA GLU A 371 13.32 -37.48 -9.30
C GLU A 371 13.49 -37.52 -10.83
N ILE A 372 13.17 -36.42 -11.52
CA ILE A 372 13.25 -36.33 -12.98
C ILE A 372 14.70 -36.58 -13.43
N PHE A 373 15.66 -35.88 -12.83
CA PHE A 373 17.06 -35.95 -13.23
C PHE A 373 17.66 -37.33 -12.99
N ALA A 374 17.32 -38.00 -11.89
CA ALA A 374 17.74 -39.37 -11.64
C ALA A 374 17.19 -40.33 -12.71
N GLN A 375 15.93 -40.18 -13.11
CA GLN A 375 15.31 -41.03 -14.13
C GLN A 375 15.92 -40.81 -15.53
N ILE A 376 16.02 -39.56 -16.00
CA ILE A 376 16.54 -39.25 -17.35
C ILE A 376 18.04 -39.51 -17.49
N THR A 377 18.77 -39.68 -16.39
CA THR A 377 20.19 -40.06 -16.39
C THR A 377 20.42 -41.54 -16.08
N GLY A 378 19.35 -42.32 -15.88
CA GLY A 378 19.44 -43.73 -15.53
C GLY A 378 20.13 -44.00 -14.19
N GLY A 379 19.95 -43.10 -13.22
CA GLY A 379 20.48 -43.21 -11.86
C GLY A 379 21.94 -42.78 -11.68
N LYS A 380 22.58 -42.23 -12.73
CA LYS A 380 23.96 -41.72 -12.64
C LYS A 380 24.09 -40.61 -11.59
N TYR A 381 23.07 -39.77 -11.47
CA TYR A 381 22.96 -38.74 -10.45
C TYR A 381 21.77 -39.06 -9.56
N LYS A 382 21.99 -39.10 -8.25
CA LYS A 382 20.97 -39.52 -7.29
C LYS A 382 20.04 -38.38 -6.91
N ARG A 383 20.60 -37.17 -6.79
CA ARG A 383 19.90 -35.98 -6.30
C ARG A 383 20.45 -34.72 -6.94
N VAL A 384 19.59 -33.72 -7.04
CA VAL A 384 19.95 -32.34 -7.33
C VAL A 384 19.71 -31.54 -6.07
N LEU A 385 20.73 -30.81 -5.61
CA LEU A 385 20.63 -29.91 -4.47
C LEU A 385 20.60 -28.48 -4.98
N LEU A 386 19.67 -27.68 -4.46
CA LEU A 386 19.51 -26.28 -4.79
C LEU A 386 19.77 -25.44 -3.54
N THR A 387 20.74 -24.53 -3.60
CA THR A 387 21.03 -23.61 -2.48
C THR A 387 20.09 -22.41 -2.49
N GLU A 388 20.07 -21.64 -1.39
CA GLU A 388 19.33 -20.38 -1.28
C GLU A 388 19.77 -19.34 -2.32
N ASN A 389 21.01 -19.42 -2.82
CA ASN A 389 21.56 -18.54 -3.86
C ASN A 389 21.36 -19.09 -5.29
N PHE A 390 20.49 -20.07 -5.48
CA PHE A 390 20.22 -20.72 -6.75
C PHE A 390 21.42 -21.46 -7.36
N GLU A 391 22.35 -21.92 -6.53
CA GLU A 391 23.43 -22.77 -6.99
C GLU A 391 22.98 -24.22 -7.00
N ILE A 392 23.29 -24.93 -8.09
CA ILE A 392 22.93 -26.33 -8.26
C ILE A 392 24.15 -27.21 -8.06
N TYR A 393 23.99 -28.21 -7.19
CA TYR A 393 24.94 -29.29 -6.96
C TYR A 393 24.32 -30.63 -7.33
N LEU A 394 25.06 -31.45 -8.06
CA LEU A 394 24.65 -32.77 -8.51
C LEU A 394 25.33 -33.83 -7.66
N ASP A 395 24.54 -34.68 -7.00
CA ASP A 395 25.04 -35.79 -6.20
C ASP A 395 25.26 -37.03 -7.07
N THR A 396 26.51 -37.48 -7.22
CA THR A 396 26.83 -38.73 -7.94
C THR A 396 26.79 -39.96 -7.02
N GLY A 397 26.55 -39.77 -5.72
CA GLY A 397 26.67 -40.78 -4.66
C GLY A 397 28.07 -40.88 -4.06
N GLU A 398 29.09 -40.36 -4.73
CA GLU A 398 30.49 -40.32 -4.24
C GLU A 398 30.94 -38.90 -3.93
N LYS A 399 30.47 -37.92 -4.71
CA LYS A 399 30.83 -36.52 -4.59
C LYS A 399 29.70 -35.62 -5.10
N TYR A 400 29.79 -34.35 -4.72
CA TYR A 400 28.95 -33.29 -5.24
C TYR A 400 29.70 -32.55 -6.36
N LEU A 401 29.01 -32.34 -7.48
CA LEU A 401 29.52 -31.61 -8.64
C LEU A 401 28.71 -30.34 -8.87
N GLN A 402 29.38 -29.23 -9.10
CA GLN A 402 28.74 -28.00 -9.58
C GLN A 402 28.48 -28.08 -11.08
N LEU A 403 27.55 -27.26 -11.57
CA LEU A 403 27.17 -27.29 -12.99
C LEU A 403 28.33 -26.95 -13.95
N TYR A 404 29.28 -26.09 -13.56
CA TYR A 404 30.46 -25.81 -14.39
C TYR A 404 31.45 -26.99 -14.47
N GLN A 405 31.29 -28.02 -13.64
CA GLN A 405 32.17 -29.20 -13.59
C GLN A 405 31.61 -30.37 -14.41
N VAL A 406 30.41 -30.25 -14.97
CA VAL A 406 29.79 -31.30 -15.79
C VAL A 406 29.77 -30.89 -17.26
N SER A 407 29.63 -31.87 -18.15
CA SER A 407 29.54 -31.58 -19.58
C SER A 407 28.28 -30.77 -19.91
N TYR A 408 28.35 -29.95 -20.96
CA TYR A 408 27.22 -29.17 -21.47
C TYR A 408 25.91 -29.97 -21.59
N GLY A 409 25.96 -31.16 -22.21
CA GLY A 409 24.75 -32.01 -22.32
C GLY A 409 24.20 -32.53 -20.98
N THR A 410 25.02 -32.59 -19.93
CA THR A 410 24.52 -32.86 -18.56
C THR A 410 23.81 -31.64 -17.98
N ALA A 411 24.37 -30.44 -18.20
CA ALA A 411 23.72 -29.19 -17.80
C ALA A 411 22.39 -28.97 -18.53
N GLU A 412 22.27 -29.35 -19.81
CA GLU A 412 20.99 -29.33 -20.53
C GLU A 412 19.97 -30.34 -19.98
N GLN A 413 20.42 -31.50 -19.48
CA GLN A 413 19.53 -32.44 -18.78
C GLN A 413 19.02 -31.86 -17.46
N VAL A 414 19.87 -31.11 -16.72
CA VAL A 414 19.42 -30.37 -15.54
C VAL A 414 18.40 -29.30 -15.95
N TYR A 415 18.66 -28.57 -17.03
CA TYR A 415 17.75 -27.53 -17.51
C TYR A 415 16.39 -28.10 -17.94
N LEU A 416 16.39 -29.23 -18.63
CA LEU A 416 15.17 -29.97 -18.97
C LEU A 416 14.43 -30.44 -17.71
N ALA A 417 15.13 -31.05 -16.75
CA ALA A 417 14.54 -31.53 -15.51
C ALA A 417 13.90 -30.39 -14.70
N LEU A 418 14.56 -29.24 -14.64
CA LEU A 418 14.07 -28.01 -14.04
C LEU A 418 12.76 -27.53 -14.68
N ARG A 419 12.72 -27.41 -16.02
CA ARG A 419 11.49 -26.99 -16.72
C ARG A 419 10.32 -27.96 -16.50
N LEU A 420 10.59 -29.26 -16.57
CA LEU A 420 9.59 -30.31 -16.30
C LEU A 420 9.07 -30.27 -14.86
N ALA A 421 9.96 -30.06 -13.88
CA ALA A 421 9.58 -29.91 -12.48
C ALA A 421 8.68 -28.68 -12.26
N CYS A 422 9.03 -27.56 -12.90
CA CYS A 422 8.19 -26.37 -12.86
C CYS A 422 6.81 -26.59 -13.49
N THR A 423 6.69 -27.38 -14.55
CA THR A 423 5.38 -27.77 -15.09
C THR A 423 4.53 -28.47 -14.03
N THR A 424 5.09 -29.43 -13.29
CA THR A 424 4.38 -30.14 -12.21
C THR A 424 3.93 -29.21 -11.09
N ILE A 425 4.70 -28.16 -10.81
CA ILE A 425 4.41 -27.23 -9.71
C ILE A 425 3.42 -26.13 -10.14
N LEU A 426 3.55 -25.58 -11.35
CA LEU A 426 2.78 -24.44 -11.82
C LEU A 426 1.53 -24.82 -12.61
N CYS A 427 1.48 -26.00 -13.22
CA CYS A 427 0.34 -26.49 -14.01
C CYS A 427 -0.37 -27.64 -13.28
N GLN A 428 -0.86 -27.39 -12.06
CA GLN A 428 -1.50 -28.42 -11.22
C GLN A 428 -2.98 -28.64 -11.54
N GLU A 429 -3.69 -27.60 -11.98
CA GLU A 429 -5.14 -27.68 -12.22
C GLU A 429 -5.48 -28.39 -13.51
N GLU A 430 -4.71 -28.14 -14.58
CA GLU A 430 -4.90 -28.75 -15.88
C GLU A 430 -3.55 -29.20 -16.47
N GLU A 431 -3.49 -30.45 -16.96
CA GLU A 431 -2.30 -30.95 -17.64
C GLU A 431 -2.26 -30.43 -19.08
N LEU A 432 -1.36 -29.49 -19.36
CA LEU A 432 -1.13 -28.96 -20.71
C LEU A 432 -0.16 -29.85 -21.52
N PRO A 433 -0.29 -29.90 -22.86
CA PRO A 433 0.61 -30.67 -23.71
C PRO A 433 2.01 -30.08 -23.70
N LEU A 434 3.04 -30.92 -23.52
CA LEU A 434 4.43 -30.45 -23.59
C LEU A 434 4.84 -30.21 -25.03
N ILE A 435 5.49 -29.09 -25.28
CA ILE A 435 5.98 -28.71 -26.60
C ILE A 435 7.49 -28.58 -26.54
N PHE A 436 8.20 -29.23 -27.45
CA PHE A 436 9.65 -29.18 -27.57
C PHE A 436 10.03 -28.63 -28.94
N ASP A 437 10.78 -27.52 -28.98
CA ASP A 437 11.30 -26.92 -30.21
C ASP A 437 12.82 -27.10 -30.28
N GLU A 438 13.26 -28.11 -31.06
CA GLU A 438 14.66 -28.48 -31.25
C GLU A 438 15.48 -28.67 -29.95
N THR A 439 14.82 -29.07 -28.87
CA THR A 439 15.38 -29.12 -27.50
C THR A 439 16.54 -30.12 -27.34
N PHE A 440 16.52 -31.23 -28.09
CA PHE A 440 17.45 -32.35 -27.87
C PHE A 440 18.67 -32.34 -28.79
N ALA A 441 18.97 -31.23 -29.45
CA ALA A 441 20.02 -31.13 -30.47
C ALA A 441 21.38 -31.72 -30.01
N MET A 442 21.75 -31.48 -28.75
CA MET A 442 23.04 -31.84 -28.14
C MET A 442 23.03 -33.15 -27.35
N TYR A 443 21.89 -33.84 -27.27
CA TYR A 443 21.80 -35.10 -26.56
C TYR A 443 22.49 -36.18 -27.38
N ASP A 444 23.21 -37.10 -26.75
CA ASP A 444 23.56 -38.36 -27.43
C ASP A 444 22.33 -39.28 -27.52
N GLU A 445 22.44 -40.35 -28.31
CA GLU A 445 21.34 -41.29 -28.51
C GLU A 445 20.80 -41.89 -27.20
N LYS A 446 21.69 -42.25 -26.26
CA LYS A 446 21.28 -42.88 -25.00
C LYS A 446 20.50 -41.89 -24.15
N ARG A 447 20.98 -40.65 -24.02
CA ARG A 447 20.30 -39.57 -23.30
C ARG A 447 18.95 -39.24 -23.92
N LEU A 448 18.88 -39.16 -25.25
CA LEU A 448 17.65 -38.88 -25.98
C LEU A 448 16.59 -39.95 -25.72
N ILE A 449 16.95 -41.23 -25.83
CA ILE A 449 16.04 -42.35 -25.55
C ILE A 449 15.55 -42.31 -24.10
N GLN A 450 16.43 -42.05 -23.13
CA GLN A 450 16.06 -41.96 -21.72
C GLN A 450 15.08 -40.81 -21.45
N ALA A 451 15.35 -39.62 -22.01
CA ALA A 451 14.49 -38.46 -21.87
C ALA A 451 13.11 -38.70 -22.50
N LEU A 452 13.06 -39.19 -23.75
CA LEU A 452 11.79 -39.46 -24.45
C LEU A 452 10.97 -40.54 -23.75
N LYS A 453 11.62 -41.57 -23.20
CA LYS A 453 10.95 -42.60 -22.40
C LYS A 453 10.35 -42.05 -21.11
N TYR A 454 11.08 -41.16 -20.42
CA TYR A 454 10.57 -40.51 -19.23
C TYR A 454 9.34 -39.65 -19.53
N ILE A 455 9.43 -38.82 -20.58
CA ILE A 455 8.37 -37.89 -20.97
C ILE A 455 7.12 -38.66 -21.43
N SER A 456 7.28 -39.70 -22.26
CA SER A 456 6.13 -40.46 -22.80
C SER A 456 5.31 -41.19 -21.74
N GLN A 457 5.90 -41.49 -20.59
CA GLN A 457 5.23 -42.18 -19.48
C GLN A 457 4.50 -41.23 -18.53
N ARG A 458 4.83 -39.93 -18.55
CA ARG A 458 4.38 -38.95 -17.57
C ARG A 458 3.50 -37.86 -18.15
N LYS A 459 3.44 -37.74 -19.47
CA LYS A 459 2.70 -36.68 -20.15
C LYS A 459 1.71 -37.23 -21.16
N SER A 460 0.47 -36.79 -21.04
CA SER A 460 -0.63 -37.25 -21.89
C SER A 460 -0.45 -36.85 -23.35
N GLN A 461 0.16 -35.68 -23.62
CA GLN A 461 0.49 -35.28 -24.99
C GLN A 461 1.82 -34.53 -25.05
N VAL A 462 2.59 -34.85 -26.09
CA VAL A 462 3.88 -34.21 -26.39
C VAL A 462 3.90 -33.83 -27.87
N ILE A 463 4.35 -32.61 -28.19
CA ILE A 463 4.52 -32.11 -29.55
C ILE A 463 6.00 -31.76 -29.75
N LEU A 464 6.66 -32.52 -30.62
CA LEU A 464 8.08 -32.39 -30.94
C LEU A 464 8.24 -31.72 -32.31
N PHE A 465 8.84 -30.55 -32.35
CA PHE A 465 9.33 -29.95 -33.59
C PHE A 465 10.76 -30.44 -33.83
N SER A 466 10.98 -31.12 -34.96
CA SER A 466 12.32 -31.58 -35.33
C SER A 466 12.61 -31.37 -36.82
N SER A 467 13.86 -31.00 -37.10
CA SER A 467 14.46 -30.93 -38.43
C SER A 467 15.24 -32.18 -38.82
N ASN A 468 15.44 -33.11 -37.89
CA ASN A 468 16.28 -34.30 -38.09
C ASN A 468 15.51 -35.60 -37.79
N LYS A 469 16.02 -36.75 -38.25
CA LYS A 469 15.38 -38.06 -38.06
C LYS A 469 15.77 -38.78 -36.77
N ARG A 470 16.68 -38.23 -35.96
CA ARG A 470 17.22 -38.82 -34.73
C ARG A 470 16.15 -39.02 -33.68
N GLU A 471 15.22 -38.07 -33.49
CA GLU A 471 14.12 -38.23 -32.53
C GLU A 471 13.18 -39.35 -32.98
N ILE A 472 12.89 -39.43 -34.29
CA ILE A 472 12.10 -40.51 -34.89
C ILE A 472 12.79 -41.87 -34.65
N GLN A 473 14.07 -41.97 -34.98
CA GLN A 473 14.86 -43.20 -34.78
C GLN A 473 14.98 -43.61 -33.31
N ALA A 474 15.11 -42.63 -32.41
CA ALA A 474 15.16 -42.89 -30.97
C ALA A 474 13.83 -43.45 -30.45
N LEU A 475 12.69 -42.92 -30.91
CA LEU A 475 11.36 -43.43 -30.57
C LEU A 475 11.12 -44.83 -31.10
N GLU A 476 11.50 -45.09 -32.36
CA GLU A 476 11.45 -46.43 -32.98
C GLU A 476 12.29 -47.44 -32.18
N LYS A 477 13.54 -47.10 -31.85
CA LYS A 477 14.43 -47.96 -31.05
C LYS A 477 13.90 -48.20 -29.64
N ALA A 478 13.24 -47.22 -29.05
CA ALA A 478 12.65 -47.31 -27.72
C ALA A 478 11.30 -48.04 -27.70
N GLY A 479 10.71 -48.34 -28.87
CA GLY A 479 9.37 -48.92 -28.98
C GLY A 479 8.26 -47.99 -28.49
N ILE A 480 8.48 -46.67 -28.54
CA ILE A 480 7.51 -45.67 -28.08
C ILE A 480 6.62 -45.29 -29.26
N PRO A 481 5.28 -45.43 -29.16
CA PRO A 481 4.38 -45.04 -30.25
C PRO A 481 4.38 -43.52 -30.44
N PHE A 482 4.33 -43.09 -31.71
CA PHE A 482 4.25 -41.68 -32.07
C PHE A 482 3.44 -41.46 -33.34
N SER A 483 2.89 -40.25 -33.47
CA SER A 483 2.30 -39.72 -34.70
C SER A 483 3.34 -38.87 -35.44
N LEU A 484 3.42 -38.98 -36.76
CA LEU A 484 4.35 -38.20 -37.58
C LEU A 484 3.60 -37.36 -38.61
N SER A 485 3.73 -36.05 -38.51
CA SER A 485 3.21 -35.09 -39.48
C SER A 485 4.37 -34.40 -40.18
N LYS A 486 4.49 -34.62 -41.51
CA LYS A 486 5.53 -33.99 -42.32
C LYS A 486 5.08 -32.62 -42.80
N LEU A 487 5.93 -31.62 -42.57
CA LEU A 487 5.76 -30.25 -43.06
C LEU A 487 6.47 -30.13 -44.41
N SER A 488 5.73 -29.67 -45.41
CA SER A 488 6.19 -29.41 -46.79
C SER A 488 6.54 -27.95 -46.97
#